data_AF-A0A813L3H2-F1
#
_entry.id   AF-A0A813L3H2-F1
#
_cell.length_a   1.000
_cell.length_b   1.000
_cell.length_c   1.000
_cell.angle_alpha   90.00
_cell.angle_beta   90.00
_cell.angle_gamma   90.00
#
_symmetry.space_group_name_H-M   'P 1'
#
loop_
_entity.id
_entity.type
_entity.pdbx_description
1 polymer ?
#
loop_
_entity_poly.entity_id
_entity_poly.type
_entity_poly.pdbx_seq_one_letter_code
_entity_poly.pdbx_strand_id
1 'polypeptide(L)'
;MLSAHSVGTCVISYNVAINSFGRSRLWQEAAQLLHSLRAQGLRPTAASFGAAQSGCDRAGRWRQTLGLLDEMLALGLQADIVAFGSAVSACREGGRWNLALALLRSAALKGLEASSVAFNAGITCCGRGSVWPWAVHLVSTIKGLRYDLPSLTIAANAAATACEGRLRWEWALELICELIAVKVIFYLINSCF
;
A
#
# COMPACT_ATOMS: atom_id res chain seq x y z
N MET A 1 -30.91 -5.64 -39.07
CA MET A 1 -29.54 -5.50 -39.59
C MET A 1 -28.85 -4.34 -38.89
N LEU A 2 -28.29 -4.59 -37.70
CA LEU A 2 -27.29 -3.70 -37.11
C LEU A 2 -26.10 -4.60 -36.77
N SER A 3 -25.18 -4.71 -37.73
CA SER A 3 -23.86 -5.26 -37.53
C SER A 3 -23.12 -4.36 -36.55
N ALA A 4 -23.33 -4.63 -35.25
CA ALA A 4 -22.47 -4.16 -34.19
C ALA A 4 -21.06 -4.59 -34.56
N HIS A 5 -20.27 -3.62 -34.99
CA HIS A 5 -18.89 -3.82 -35.36
C HIS A 5 -18.22 -4.55 -34.20
N SER A 6 -17.60 -5.67 -34.54
CA SER A 6 -16.60 -6.37 -33.76
C SER A 6 -15.38 -5.45 -33.56
N VAL A 7 -15.57 -4.35 -32.82
CA VAL A 7 -14.46 -3.57 -32.27
C VAL A 7 -13.72 -4.56 -31.41
N GLY A 8 -12.58 -5.03 -31.92
CA GLY A 8 -11.79 -6.09 -31.31
C GLY A 8 -11.69 -5.83 -29.82
N THR A 9 -12.39 -6.65 -29.04
CA THR A 9 -12.52 -6.48 -27.59
C THR A 9 -11.21 -6.99 -26.99
N CYS A 10 -10.13 -6.27 -27.28
CA CYS A 10 -8.79 -6.63 -26.88
C CYS A 10 -8.65 -6.36 -25.37
N VAL A 11 -7.73 -7.10 -24.73
CA VAL A 11 -7.31 -6.88 -23.33
C VAL A 11 -7.04 -5.39 -23.05
N ILE A 12 -6.58 -4.65 -24.06
CA ILE A 12 -6.33 -3.19 -23.98
C ILE A 12 -7.63 -2.41 -23.69
N SER A 13 -8.73 -2.68 -24.39
CA SER A 13 -10.01 -1.97 -24.20
C SER A 13 -10.59 -2.24 -22.81
N TYR A 14 -10.49 -3.49 -22.34
CA TYR A 14 -10.86 -3.83 -20.96
C TYR A 14 -9.96 -3.15 -19.94
N ASN A 15 -8.64 -3.09 -20.16
CA ASN A 15 -7.72 -2.41 -19.25
C ASN A 15 -8.02 -0.92 -19.13
N VAL A 16 -8.36 -0.26 -20.25
CA VAL A 16 -8.78 1.15 -20.25
C VAL A 16 -10.07 1.33 -19.45
N ALA A 17 -11.05 0.44 -19.63
CA ALA A 17 -12.30 0.47 -18.88
C ALA A 17 -12.08 0.22 -17.38
N ILE A 18 -11.34 -0.83 -17.00
CA ILE A 18 -11.05 -1.14 -15.60
C ILE A 18 -10.28 0.03 -14.94
N ASN A 19 -9.37 0.68 -15.66
CA ASN A 19 -8.66 1.86 -15.15
C ASN A 19 -9.59 3.07 -14.97
N SER A 20 -10.49 3.33 -15.92
CA SER A 20 -11.46 4.43 -15.77
C SER A 20 -12.42 4.19 -14.59
N PHE A 21 -12.93 2.97 -14.42
CA PHE A 21 -13.77 2.61 -13.26
C PHE A 21 -12.99 2.66 -11.94
N GLY A 22 -11.73 2.22 -11.93
CA GLY A 22 -10.84 2.31 -10.77
C GLY A 22 -10.55 3.76 -10.34
N ARG A 23 -10.53 4.71 -11.29
CA ARG A 23 -10.43 6.16 -11.00
C ARG A 23 -11.74 6.71 -10.42
N SER A 24 -12.88 6.22 -10.88
CA SER A 24 -14.21 6.65 -10.43
C SER A 24 -14.69 5.98 -9.13
N ARG A 25 -13.85 5.18 -8.45
CA ARG A 25 -14.19 4.37 -7.25
C ARG A 25 -15.32 3.34 -7.47
N LEU A 26 -15.61 3.02 -8.73
CA LEU A 26 -16.59 2.04 -9.17
C LEU A 26 -15.95 0.65 -9.18
N TRP A 27 -15.64 0.15 -7.97
CA TRP A 27 -14.87 -1.09 -7.79
C TRP A 27 -15.67 -2.34 -8.22
N GLN A 28 -17.01 -2.30 -8.15
CA GLN A 28 -17.87 -3.42 -8.51
C GLN A 28 -17.83 -3.65 -10.02
N GLU A 29 -17.92 -2.57 -10.78
CA GLU A 29 -17.85 -2.52 -12.24
C GLU A 29 -16.45 -2.93 -12.72
N ALA A 30 -15.39 -2.44 -12.05
CA ALA A 30 -14.01 -2.85 -12.32
C ALA A 30 -13.81 -4.36 -12.08
N ALA A 31 -14.34 -4.91 -10.99
CA ALA A 31 -14.26 -6.34 -10.68
C ALA A 31 -15.09 -7.20 -11.65
N GLN A 32 -16.30 -6.74 -12.01
CA GLN A 32 -17.15 -7.40 -13.01
C GLN A 32 -16.48 -7.45 -14.36
N LEU A 33 -15.85 -6.36 -14.82
CA LEU A 33 -15.11 -6.36 -16.08
C LEU A 33 -13.90 -7.29 -16.07
N LEU A 34 -13.22 -7.41 -14.93
CA LEU A 34 -12.11 -8.35 -14.76
C LEU A 34 -12.59 -9.80 -14.82
N HIS A 35 -13.78 -10.10 -14.28
CA HIS A 35 -14.44 -11.39 -14.41
C HIS A 35 -14.92 -11.67 -15.85
N SER A 36 -15.54 -10.69 -16.51
CA SER A 36 -15.98 -10.79 -17.91
C SER A 36 -14.83 -11.02 -18.88
N LEU A 37 -13.68 -10.36 -18.65
CA LEU A 37 -12.46 -10.58 -19.44
C LEU A 37 -12.04 -12.05 -19.37
N ARG A 38 -12.08 -12.67 -18.18
CA ARG A 38 -11.77 -14.11 -18.02
C ARG A 38 -12.82 -15.02 -18.65
N ALA A 39 -14.10 -14.69 -18.50
CA ALA A 39 -15.19 -15.46 -19.10
C ALA A 39 -15.08 -15.52 -20.62
N GLN A 40 -14.47 -14.51 -21.24
CA GLN A 40 -14.15 -14.46 -22.66
C GLN A 40 -12.83 -15.18 -23.03
N GLY A 41 -12.19 -15.87 -22.09
CA GLY A 41 -10.93 -16.59 -22.31
C GLY A 41 -9.70 -15.70 -22.41
N LEU A 42 -9.84 -14.39 -22.17
CA LEU A 42 -8.73 -13.45 -22.20
C LEU A 42 -7.98 -13.51 -20.85
N ARG A 43 -6.65 -13.34 -20.90
CA ARG A 43 -5.81 -13.33 -19.70
C ARG A 43 -5.71 -11.91 -19.13
N PRO A 44 -6.18 -11.66 -17.88
CA PRO A 44 -5.93 -10.40 -17.21
C PRO A 44 -4.42 -10.20 -17.02
N THR A 45 -3.97 -8.96 -17.08
CA THR A 45 -2.57 -8.60 -16.83
C THR A 45 -2.41 -7.98 -15.45
N ALA A 46 -1.16 -7.82 -14.98
CA ALA A 46 -0.87 -7.09 -13.75
C ALA A 46 -1.49 -5.68 -13.74
N ALA A 47 -1.55 -5.02 -14.91
CA ALA A 47 -2.20 -3.72 -15.06
C ALA A 47 -3.73 -3.78 -14.82
N SER A 48 -4.41 -4.83 -15.31
CA SER A 48 -5.85 -5.05 -15.06
C SER A 48 -6.13 -5.16 -13.54
N PHE A 49 -5.32 -5.96 -12.86
CA PHE A 49 -5.41 -6.18 -11.42
C PHE A 49 -5.07 -4.93 -10.62
N GLY A 50 -3.99 -4.23 -10.95
CA GLY A 50 -3.59 -3.00 -10.26
C GLY A 50 -4.66 -1.91 -10.35
N ALA A 51 -5.31 -1.77 -11.51
CA ALA A 51 -6.42 -0.84 -11.69
C ALA A 51 -7.64 -1.22 -10.81
N ALA A 52 -8.02 -2.50 -10.76
CA ALA A 52 -9.10 -2.99 -9.91
C ALA A 52 -8.78 -2.85 -8.41
N GLN A 53 -7.53 -3.16 -8.00
CA GLN A 53 -7.05 -2.98 -6.63
C GLN A 53 -7.07 -1.51 -6.21
N SER A 54 -6.64 -0.59 -7.08
CA SER A 54 -6.66 0.84 -6.81
C SER A 54 -8.10 1.37 -6.63
N GLY A 55 -9.05 0.86 -7.41
CA GLY A 55 -10.47 1.14 -7.22
C GLY A 55 -11.01 0.64 -5.88
N CYS A 56 -10.66 -0.59 -5.49
CA CYS A 56 -11.05 -1.19 -4.21
C CYS A 56 -10.45 -0.44 -3.01
N ASP A 57 -9.17 -0.08 -3.07
CA ASP A 57 -8.46 0.68 -2.03
C ASP A 57 -9.12 2.04 -1.81
N ARG A 58 -9.37 2.82 -2.88
CA ARG A 58 -10.07 4.12 -2.79
C ARG A 58 -11.52 4.01 -2.28
N ALA A 59 -12.15 2.84 -2.43
CA ALA A 59 -13.48 2.56 -1.93
C ALA A 59 -13.48 1.96 -0.50
N GLY A 60 -12.31 1.83 0.15
CA GLY A 60 -12.17 1.24 1.49
C GLY A 60 -12.48 -0.26 1.54
N ARG A 61 -12.45 -0.95 0.40
CA ARG A 61 -12.82 -2.35 0.24
C ARG A 61 -11.61 -3.27 0.44
N TRP A 62 -11.08 -3.29 1.65
CA TRP A 62 -9.83 -4.00 1.96
C TRP A 62 -9.86 -5.51 1.65
N ARG A 63 -10.99 -6.19 1.90
CA ARG A 63 -11.13 -7.63 1.60
C ARG A 63 -10.97 -7.90 0.11
N GLN A 64 -11.58 -7.04 -0.71
CA GLN A 64 -11.54 -7.15 -2.16
C GLN A 64 -10.15 -6.83 -2.70
N THR A 65 -9.47 -5.80 -2.17
CA THR A 65 -8.08 -5.49 -2.55
C THR A 65 -7.13 -6.65 -2.28
N LEU A 66 -7.28 -7.33 -1.13
CA LEU A 66 -6.48 -8.51 -0.79
C LEU A 66 -6.83 -9.72 -1.66
N GLY A 67 -8.12 -9.98 -1.88
CA GLY A 67 -8.55 -11.08 -2.75
C GLY A 67 -8.01 -10.93 -4.18
N LEU A 68 -7.97 -9.70 -4.70
CA LEU A 68 -7.36 -9.41 -5.99
C LEU A 68 -5.83 -9.63 -6.00
N LEU A 69 -5.14 -9.33 -4.89
CA LEU A 69 -3.71 -9.62 -4.76
C LEU A 69 -3.46 -11.13 -4.77
N ASP A 70 -4.20 -11.87 -3.95
CA ASP A 70 -4.08 -13.33 -3.84
C ASP A 70 -4.39 -14.01 -5.17
N GLU A 71 -5.41 -13.54 -5.88
CA GLU A 71 -5.75 -14.05 -7.20
C GLU A 71 -4.67 -13.75 -8.24
N MET A 72 -4.10 -12.55 -8.24
CA MET A 72 -2.98 -12.20 -9.12
C MET A 72 -1.79 -13.14 -8.86
N LEU A 73 -1.47 -13.41 -7.60
CA LEU A 73 -0.41 -14.35 -7.21
C LEU A 73 -0.74 -15.80 -7.60
N ALA A 74 -1.98 -16.24 -7.45
CA ALA A 74 -2.43 -17.59 -7.82
C ALA A 74 -2.35 -17.83 -9.35
N LEU A 75 -2.53 -16.78 -10.15
CA LEU A 75 -2.34 -16.83 -11.60
C LEU A 75 -0.86 -16.79 -12.03
N GLY A 76 0.08 -16.78 -11.07
CA GLY A 76 1.51 -16.69 -11.34
C GLY A 76 1.93 -15.31 -11.87
N LEU A 77 1.09 -14.30 -11.77
CA LEU A 77 1.43 -12.95 -12.18
C LEU A 77 2.34 -12.31 -11.12
N GLN A 78 3.38 -11.63 -11.59
CA GLN A 78 4.33 -10.97 -10.71
C GLN A 78 3.68 -9.71 -10.12
N ALA A 79 3.40 -9.77 -8.82
CA ALA A 79 2.97 -8.60 -8.06
C ALA A 79 4.13 -7.61 -7.92
N ASP A 80 3.88 -6.37 -8.31
CA ASP A 80 4.84 -5.28 -8.17
C ASP A 80 4.65 -4.56 -6.82
N ILE A 81 5.53 -3.59 -6.58
CA ILE A 81 5.50 -2.73 -5.40
C ILE A 81 4.17 -1.98 -5.25
N VAL A 82 3.48 -1.68 -6.36
CA VAL A 82 2.23 -0.92 -6.37
C VAL A 82 1.07 -1.79 -5.89
N ALA A 83 1.01 -3.05 -6.30
CA ALA A 83 0.02 -4.02 -5.85
C ALA A 83 0.13 -4.28 -4.33
N PHE A 84 1.36 -4.50 -3.84
CA PHE A 84 1.61 -4.64 -2.40
C PHE A 84 1.31 -3.35 -1.62
N GLY A 85 1.73 -2.19 -2.14
CA GLY A 85 1.45 -0.90 -1.50
C GLY A 85 -0.04 -0.61 -1.37
N SER A 86 -0.83 -0.92 -2.41
CA SER A 86 -2.29 -0.78 -2.41
C SER A 86 -2.93 -1.72 -1.39
N ALA A 87 -2.45 -2.96 -1.28
CA ALA A 87 -2.93 -3.92 -0.30
C ALA A 87 -2.63 -3.48 1.15
N VAL A 88 -1.44 -2.94 1.41
CA VAL A 88 -1.06 -2.42 2.74
C VAL A 88 -1.86 -1.17 3.10
N SER A 89 -2.08 -0.26 2.14
CA SER A 89 -2.98 0.90 2.30
C SER A 89 -4.39 0.47 2.66
N ALA A 90 -4.95 -0.52 1.95
CA ALA A 90 -6.28 -1.01 2.21
C ALA A 90 -6.38 -1.67 3.60
N CYS A 91 -5.35 -2.39 4.04
CA CYS A 91 -5.26 -2.91 5.41
C CYS A 91 -5.25 -1.80 6.47
N ARG A 92 -4.61 -0.66 6.20
CA ARG A 92 -4.62 0.51 7.09
C ARG A 92 -6.03 1.04 7.31
N GLU A 93 -6.80 1.20 6.23
CA GLU A 93 -8.20 1.66 6.31
C GLU A 93 -9.10 0.61 6.98
N GLY A 94 -8.83 -0.68 6.76
CA GLY A 94 -9.53 -1.78 7.41
C GLY A 94 -9.11 -2.06 8.87
N GLY A 95 -8.11 -1.35 9.41
CA GLY A 95 -7.57 -1.60 10.76
C GLY A 95 -6.89 -2.96 10.93
N ARG A 96 -6.45 -3.59 9.83
CA ARG A 96 -5.89 -4.96 9.81
C ARG A 96 -4.36 -4.93 9.87
N TRP A 97 -3.83 -4.54 11.03
CA TRP A 97 -2.38 -4.37 11.24
C TRP A 97 -1.58 -5.65 11.04
N ASN A 98 -2.14 -6.80 11.44
CA ASN A 98 -1.53 -8.11 11.27
C ASN A 98 -1.34 -8.46 9.79
N LEU A 99 -2.34 -8.16 8.95
CA LEU A 99 -2.26 -8.40 7.51
C LEU A 99 -1.31 -7.41 6.83
N ALA A 100 -1.33 -6.13 7.23
CA ALA A 100 -0.39 -5.13 6.72
C ALA A 100 1.08 -5.55 6.96
N LEU A 101 1.40 -6.06 8.15
CA LEU A 101 2.74 -6.56 8.48
C LEU A 101 3.13 -7.79 7.66
N ALA A 102 2.20 -8.76 7.52
CA ALA A 102 2.44 -9.95 6.72
C ALA A 102 2.75 -9.60 5.25
N LEU A 103 2.01 -8.63 4.69
CA LEU A 103 2.22 -8.14 3.33
C LEU A 103 3.57 -7.45 3.17
N LEU A 104 3.96 -6.56 4.10
CA LEU A 104 5.28 -5.91 4.07
C LEU A 104 6.41 -6.93 4.14
N ARG A 105 6.28 -7.95 5.00
CA ARG A 105 7.26 -9.05 5.08
C ARG A 105 7.31 -9.85 3.77
N SER A 106 6.16 -10.14 3.17
CA SER A 106 6.10 -10.85 1.90
C SER A 106 6.72 -10.07 0.74
N ALA A 107 6.55 -8.74 0.72
CA ALA A 107 7.19 -7.85 -0.25
C ALA A 107 8.72 -7.85 -0.07
N ALA A 108 9.21 -7.74 1.18
CA ALA A 108 10.63 -7.79 1.49
C ALA A 108 11.28 -9.13 1.09
N LEU A 109 10.61 -10.26 1.34
CA LEU A 109 11.09 -11.59 0.93
C LEU A 109 11.17 -11.75 -0.59
N LYS A 110 10.35 -11.02 -1.34
CA LYS A 110 10.40 -10.98 -2.80
C LYS A 110 11.44 -9.99 -3.35
N GLY A 111 12.25 -9.38 -2.47
CA GLY A 111 13.21 -8.35 -2.85
C GLY A 111 12.56 -7.07 -3.37
N LEU A 112 11.25 -6.88 -3.12
CA LEU A 112 10.57 -5.64 -3.45
C LEU A 112 10.87 -4.65 -2.34
N GLU A 113 11.62 -3.60 -2.67
CA GLU A 113 11.82 -2.46 -1.77
C GLU A 113 10.47 -1.79 -1.55
N ALA A 114 9.75 -2.15 -0.48
CA ALA A 114 8.45 -1.57 -0.21
C ALA A 114 8.57 -0.04 -0.10
N SER A 115 7.67 0.68 -0.76
CA SER A 115 7.76 2.14 -0.80
C SER A 115 7.57 2.74 0.59
N SER A 116 8.11 3.95 0.79
CA SER A 116 7.89 4.74 2.01
C SER A 116 6.40 4.83 2.38
N VAL A 117 5.51 4.89 1.37
CA VAL A 117 4.05 4.90 1.53
C VAL A 117 3.54 3.59 2.15
N ALA A 118 4.01 2.43 1.69
CA ALA A 118 3.59 1.13 2.21
C ALA A 118 4.06 0.94 3.67
N PHE A 119 5.32 1.29 3.97
CA PHE A 119 5.85 1.26 5.32
C PHE A 119 5.10 2.19 6.28
N ASN A 120 4.86 3.45 5.86
CA ASN A 120 4.07 4.41 6.65
C ASN A 120 2.66 3.89 6.92
N ALA A 121 2.02 3.26 5.93
CA ALA A 121 0.70 2.67 6.10
C ALA A 121 0.71 1.50 7.10
N GLY A 122 1.73 0.63 7.05
CA GLY A 122 1.91 -0.46 8.02
C GLY A 122 2.13 0.05 9.45
N ILE A 123 2.98 1.07 9.63
CA ILE A 123 3.26 1.66 10.96
C ILE A 123 2.02 2.35 11.52
N THR A 124 1.30 3.13 10.70
CA THR A 124 0.03 3.76 11.09
C THR A 124 -0.99 2.70 11.52
N CYS A 125 -1.02 1.57 10.83
CA CYS A 125 -1.89 0.46 11.20
C CYS A 125 -1.48 -0.17 12.55
N CYS A 126 -0.17 -0.35 12.79
CA CYS A 126 0.35 -0.82 14.08
C CYS A 126 0.05 0.16 15.22
N GLY A 127 0.10 1.48 14.95
CA GLY A 127 -0.30 2.53 15.88
C GLY A 127 -1.77 2.42 16.29
N ARG A 128 -2.66 2.31 15.30
CA ARG A 128 -4.11 2.09 15.54
C ARG A 128 -4.40 0.77 16.26
N GLY A 129 -3.59 -0.26 16.04
CA GLY A 129 -3.71 -1.55 16.72
C GLY A 129 -3.10 -1.59 18.13
N SER A 130 -2.50 -0.50 18.62
CA SER A 130 -1.72 -0.45 19.86
C SER A 130 -0.60 -1.50 19.93
N VAL A 131 -0.03 -1.84 18.77
CA VAL A 131 1.01 -2.86 18.63
C VAL A 131 2.39 -2.21 18.44
N TRP A 132 2.83 -1.50 19.48
CA TRP A 132 4.03 -0.69 19.46
C TRP A 132 5.35 -1.42 19.14
N PRO A 133 5.61 -2.69 19.52
CA PRO A 133 6.89 -3.33 19.23
C PRO A 133 7.13 -3.49 17.73
N TRP A 134 6.06 -3.82 17.00
CA TRP A 134 6.10 -3.94 15.54
C TRP A 134 6.20 -2.57 14.85
N ALA A 135 5.55 -1.54 15.41
CA ALA A 135 5.69 -0.17 14.91
C ALA A 135 7.14 0.31 15.02
N VAL A 136 7.79 0.14 16.19
CA VAL A 136 9.19 0.51 16.42
C VAL A 136 10.13 -0.29 15.53
N HIS A 137 9.90 -1.60 15.39
CA HIS A 137 10.71 -2.44 14.50
C HIS A 137 10.65 -1.92 13.06
N LEU A 138 9.46 -1.64 12.53
CA LEU A 138 9.31 -1.08 11.19
C LEU A 138 10.00 0.28 11.04
N VAL A 139 9.90 1.18 12.03
CA VAL A 139 10.62 2.47 11.98
C VAL A 139 12.14 2.26 11.93
N SER A 140 12.68 1.32 12.71
CA SER A 140 14.10 0.99 12.68
C SER A 140 14.54 0.44 11.31
N THR A 141 13.68 -0.36 10.66
CA THR A 141 13.91 -0.84 9.30
C THR A 141 13.96 0.33 8.30
N ILE A 142 13.04 1.30 8.38
CA ILE A 142 13.04 2.49 7.51
C ILE A 142 14.29 3.34 7.72
N LYS A 143 14.74 3.52 8.98
CA LYS A 143 16.00 4.24 9.30
C LYS A 143 17.19 3.60 8.59
N GLY A 144 17.27 2.27 8.60
CA GLY A 144 18.34 1.52 7.92
C GLY A 144 18.34 1.67 6.39
N LEU A 145 17.17 1.93 5.79
CA LEU A 145 16.98 2.03 4.34
C LEU A 145 17.18 3.45 3.78
N ARG A 146 17.59 4.43 4.59
CA ARG A 146 17.86 5.84 4.19
C ARG A 146 16.72 6.53 3.42
N TYR A 147 15.46 6.23 3.74
CA TYR A 147 14.31 6.94 3.17
C TYR A 147 14.19 8.39 3.68
N ASP A 148 13.55 9.26 2.89
CA ASP A 148 13.42 10.70 3.14
C ASP A 148 12.86 11.04 4.55
N LEU A 149 13.43 12.09 5.17
CA LEU A 149 13.07 12.63 6.49
C LEU A 149 11.56 12.83 6.75
N PRO A 150 10.71 13.25 5.77
CA PRO A 150 9.27 13.40 5.98
C PRO A 150 8.56 12.07 6.25
N SER A 151 8.96 11.01 5.53
CA SER A 151 8.41 9.66 5.72
C SER A 151 8.75 9.13 7.10
N LEU A 152 9.99 9.38 7.54
CA LEU A 152 10.48 8.98 8.84
C LEU A 152 9.79 9.72 9.99
N THR A 153 9.41 10.99 9.79
CA THR A 153 8.64 11.78 10.77
C THR A 153 7.22 11.23 10.95
N ILE A 154 6.53 10.89 9.86
CA ILE A 154 5.18 10.30 9.91
C ILE A 154 5.22 8.95 10.61
N ALA A 155 6.21 8.12 10.27
CA ALA A 155 6.46 6.83 10.88
C ALA A 155 6.70 6.94 12.40
N ALA A 156 7.50 7.90 12.85
CA ALA A 156 7.78 8.14 14.26
C ALA A 156 6.54 8.62 15.04
N ASN A 157 5.75 9.54 14.49
CA ASN A 157 4.52 10.01 15.13
C ASN A 157 3.48 8.88 15.27
N ALA A 158 3.35 8.03 14.25
CA ALA A 158 2.49 6.85 14.29
C ALA A 158 2.98 5.79 15.28
N ALA A 159 4.29 5.62 15.46
CA ALA A 159 4.84 4.78 16.51
C ALA A 159 4.60 5.39 17.92
N ALA A 160 4.71 6.71 18.06
CA ALA A 160 4.46 7.41 19.32
C ALA A 160 3.01 7.25 19.80
N THR A 161 2.04 7.43 18.91
CA THR A 161 0.62 7.16 19.20
C THR A 161 0.37 5.69 19.57
N ALA A 162 1.15 4.74 19.03
CA ALA A 162 1.11 3.34 19.46
C ALA A 162 1.57 3.15 20.93
N CYS A 163 2.57 3.92 21.34
CA CYS A 163 3.21 3.86 22.66
C CYS A 163 2.43 4.59 23.76
N GLU A 164 1.65 5.62 23.38
CA GLU A 164 0.88 6.49 24.28
C GLU A 164 -0.14 5.70 25.12
N GLY A 165 -0.75 4.66 24.54
CA GLY A 165 -1.72 3.79 25.23
C GLY A 165 -1.12 2.86 26.31
N ARG A 166 0.21 2.82 26.50
CA ARG A 166 0.87 1.88 27.45
C ARG A 166 1.91 2.51 28.37
N LEU A 167 1.88 3.84 28.59
CA LEU A 167 2.81 4.55 29.50
C LEU A 167 4.30 4.39 29.14
N ARG A 168 4.63 4.07 27.88
CA ARG A 168 6.02 3.91 27.40
C ARG A 168 6.38 4.99 26.39
N TRP A 169 6.16 6.25 26.78
CA TRP A 169 6.42 7.43 25.96
C TRP A 169 7.91 7.71 25.74
N GLU A 170 8.79 7.19 26.59
CA GLU A 170 10.23 7.45 26.57
C GLU A 170 10.89 7.02 25.26
N TRP A 171 10.57 5.83 24.74
CA TRP A 171 11.14 5.32 23.49
C TRP A 171 10.60 6.08 22.26
N ALA A 172 9.35 6.52 22.34
CA ALA A 172 8.76 7.36 21.31
C ALA A 172 9.40 8.76 21.32
N LEU A 173 9.68 9.31 22.50
CA LEU A 173 10.33 10.59 22.69
C LEU A 173 11.80 10.57 22.27
N GLU A 174 12.58 9.55 22.63
CA GLU A 174 13.95 9.39 22.14
C GLU A 174 13.99 9.36 20.61
N LEU A 175 13.09 8.58 20.00
CA LEU A 175 13.01 8.46 18.55
C LEU A 175 12.57 9.78 17.87
N ILE A 176 11.61 10.52 18.44
CA ILE A 176 11.18 11.83 17.93
C ILE A 176 12.27 12.89 18.13
N CYS A 177 12.92 12.91 19.29
CA CYS A 177 14.00 13.84 19.62
C CYS A 177 15.20 13.66 18.68
N GLU A 178 15.60 12.42 18.38
CA GLU A 178 16.63 12.14 17.37
C GLU A 178 16.25 12.70 15.99
N LEU A 179 14.97 12.61 15.60
CA LEU A 179 14.51 13.11 14.30
C LEU A 179 14.44 14.63 14.22
N ILE A 180 14.06 15.28 15.32
CA ILE A 180 14.09 16.75 15.44
C ILE A 180 15.53 17.24 15.39
N ALA A 181 16.46 16.56 16.07
CA ALA A 181 17.89 16.89 16.03
C ALA A 181 18.45 16.79 14.61
N VAL A 182 18.10 15.74 13.86
CA VAL A 182 18.50 15.60 12.45
C VAL A 182 17.88 16.70 11.56
N LYS A 183 16.63 17.10 11.80
CA LYS A 183 15.99 18.23 11.09
C LYS A 183 16.70 19.55 11.33
N VAL A 184 17.07 19.84 12.58
CA VAL A 184 17.80 21.07 12.96
C VAL A 184 19.19 21.08 12.32
N ILE A 185 19.90 19.96 12.35
CA ILE A 185 21.21 19.82 11.70
C ILE A 185 21.10 19.99 10.17
N PHE A 186 20.10 19.38 9.52
CA PHE A 186 19.90 19.50 8.07
C PHE A 186 19.51 20.92 7.64
N TYR A 187 18.69 21.62 8.45
CA TYR A 187 18.37 23.04 8.23
C TYR A 187 19.59 23.93 8.44
N LEU A 188 20.38 23.73 9.49
CA LEU A 188 21.61 24.49 9.73
C LEU A 188 22.61 24.30 8.59
N ILE A 189 22.76 23.09 8.05
CA ILE A 189 23.65 22.81 6.91
C ILE A 189 23.15 23.48 5.61
N ASN A 190 21.84 23.44 5.33
CA ASN A 190 21.29 24.09 4.13
C ASN A 190 21.10 25.61 4.24
N SER A 191 21.15 26.18 5.46
CA SER A 191 21.08 27.63 5.68
C SER A 191 22.48 28.29 5.65
N CYS A 192 23.54 27.49 5.60
CA CYS A 192 24.94 27.94 5.52
C CYS A 192 25.52 27.91 4.09
N PHE A 193 24.70 27.69 3.05
CA PHE A 193 25.05 27.83 1.64
C PHE A 193 24.13 28.83 0.93
#